data_AF-A0A377NBH2-F1
#
_entry.id   AF-A0A377NBH2-F1
#
_cell.length_a   1.000
_cell.length_b   1.000
_cell.length_c   1.000
_cell.angle_alpha   90.00
_cell.angle_beta   90.00
_cell.angle_gamma   90.00
#
_symmetry.space_group_name_H-M   'P 1'
#
loop_
_entity.id
_entity.type
_entity.pdbx_description
1 polymer ?
#
loop_
_entity_poly.entity_id
_entity_poly.type
_entity_poly.pdbx_seq_one_letter_code
_entity_poly.pdbx_strand_id
1 'polypeptide(L)'
;MWVAPLIALRAEQHPLSAISEYIRLKLCVSRDHPQASRLFCLEMVQGAPLLKKELGGSLKTLVEDKSDVIRGWIKQELIAPIEPLHLIFMLWATTQHYADFSVQVEAISGKTLADEEFF
;
A
#
# COMPACT_ATOMS: atom_id res chain seq x y z
N MET A 1 2.49 7.75 -8.96
CA MET A 1 3.64 7.18 -8.22
C MET A 1 3.26 7.03 -6.75
N TRP A 2 3.52 5.86 -6.13
CA TRP A 2 2.98 5.34 -4.84
C TRP A 2 1.45 5.30 -4.68
N VAL A 3 0.73 6.42 -4.83
CA VAL A 3 -0.71 6.54 -4.43
C VAL A 3 -1.61 5.97 -5.53
N ALA A 4 -1.12 5.99 -6.77
CA ALA A 4 -1.87 5.66 -7.97
C ALA A 4 -2.63 4.31 -7.92
N PRO A 5 -2.07 3.21 -7.37
CA PRO A 5 -2.80 1.96 -7.31
C PRO A 5 -4.04 2.04 -6.41
N LEU A 6 -4.04 2.91 -5.38
CA LEU A 6 -5.18 3.04 -4.47
C LEU A 6 -6.36 3.76 -5.15
N ILE A 7 -6.05 4.70 -6.05
CA ILE A 7 -7.06 5.43 -6.84
C ILE A 7 -7.90 4.47 -7.69
N ALA A 8 -7.31 3.37 -8.15
CA ALA A 8 -7.94 2.39 -9.04
C ALA A 8 -8.98 1.48 -8.35
N LEU A 9 -9.04 1.43 -7.02
CA LEU A 9 -10.06 0.67 -6.29
C LEU A 9 -11.46 1.29 -6.50
N ARG A 10 -12.40 0.48 -6.97
CA ARG A 10 -13.78 0.90 -7.26
C ARG A 10 -14.79 -0.10 -6.71
N ALA A 11 -15.98 0.39 -6.34
CA ALA A 11 -17.01 -0.40 -5.67
C ALA A 11 -17.53 -1.58 -6.52
N GLU A 12 -17.48 -1.46 -7.85
CA GLU A 12 -18.02 -2.46 -8.78
C GLU A 12 -17.08 -3.66 -8.99
N GLN A 13 -15.84 -3.59 -8.48
CA GLN A 13 -14.87 -4.67 -8.61
C GLN A 13 -15.14 -5.78 -7.60
N HIS A 14 -14.80 -7.03 -7.97
CA HIS A 14 -14.74 -8.12 -7.01
C HIS A 14 -13.62 -7.85 -5.99
N PRO A 15 -13.89 -7.81 -4.67
CA PRO A 15 -12.93 -7.28 -3.68
C PRO A 15 -11.61 -8.02 -3.64
N LEU A 16 -11.64 -9.35 -3.66
CA LEU A 16 -10.42 -10.16 -3.61
C LEU A 16 -9.53 -9.91 -4.82
N SER A 17 -10.13 -9.83 -6.01
CA SER A 17 -9.39 -9.56 -7.25
C SER A 17 -8.80 -8.15 -7.25
N ALA A 18 -9.55 -7.16 -6.77
CA ALA A 18 -9.10 -5.78 -6.65
C ALA A 18 -7.94 -5.64 -5.64
N ILE A 19 -8.03 -6.28 -4.48
CA ILE A 19 -6.99 -6.26 -3.44
C ILE A 19 -5.75 -7.02 -3.91
N SER A 20 -5.88 -8.19 -4.53
CA SER A 20 -4.75 -8.94 -5.08
C SER A 20 -4.00 -8.14 -6.14
N GLU A 21 -4.71 -7.50 -7.06
CA GLU A 21 -4.10 -6.64 -8.07
C GLU A 21 -3.43 -5.41 -7.45
N TYR A 22 -4.06 -4.81 -6.43
CA TYR A 22 -3.48 -3.71 -5.69
C TYR A 22 -2.16 -4.09 -5.00
N ILE A 23 -2.11 -5.26 -4.34
CA ILE A 23 -0.89 -5.79 -3.72
C ILE A 23 0.19 -5.98 -4.77
N ARG A 24 -0.14 -6.63 -5.90
CA ARG A 24 0.80 -6.88 -6.99
C ARG A 24 1.40 -5.58 -7.52
N LEU A 25 0.56 -4.58 -7.80
CA LEU A 25 1.02 -3.26 -8.27
C LEU A 25 1.90 -2.56 -7.24
N LYS A 26 1.57 -2.64 -5.95
CA LYS A 26 2.39 -2.06 -4.88
C LYS A 26 3.75 -2.77 -4.75
N LEU A 27 3.79 -4.09 -4.88
CA LEU A 27 5.06 -4.85 -4.90
C LEU A 27 5.89 -4.51 -6.14
N CYS A 28 5.28 -4.35 -7.32
CA CYS A 28 5.99 -3.83 -8.50
C CYS A 28 6.60 -2.46 -8.23
N VAL A 29 5.87 -1.54 -7.60
CA VAL A 29 6.43 -0.21 -7.23
C VAL A 29 7.58 -0.36 -6.24
N SER A 30 7.49 -1.24 -5.25
CA SER A 30 8.58 -1.51 -4.30
C SER A 30 9.83 -2.08 -4.99
N ARG A 31 9.65 -2.93 -6.01
CA ARG A 31 10.73 -3.50 -6.81
C ARG A 31 11.37 -2.50 -7.77
N ASP A 32 10.54 -1.78 -8.53
CA ASP A 32 10.96 -0.96 -9.67
C ASP A 32 11.36 0.47 -9.24
N HIS A 33 10.82 0.95 -8.11
CA HIS A 33 11.06 2.30 -7.57
C HIS A 33 11.39 2.32 -6.06
N PRO A 34 12.35 1.51 -5.58
CA PRO A 34 12.62 1.37 -4.14
C PRO A 34 13.15 2.68 -3.51
N GLN A 35 13.83 3.53 -4.28
CA GLN A 35 14.32 4.82 -3.76
C GLN A 35 13.16 5.77 -3.40
N ALA A 36 12.06 5.73 -4.17
CA ALA A 36 10.88 6.55 -3.89
C ALA A 36 10.18 6.10 -2.60
N SER A 37 10.08 4.79 -2.36
CA SER A 37 9.55 4.25 -1.11
C SER A 37 10.38 4.70 0.09
N ARG A 38 11.71 4.53 0.01
CA ARG A 38 12.63 4.95 1.07
C ARG A 38 12.60 6.45 1.34
N LEU A 39 12.52 7.28 0.30
CA LEU A 39 12.42 8.73 0.47
C LEU A 39 11.15 9.12 1.24
N PHE A 40 10.01 8.51 0.89
CA PHE A 40 8.75 8.71 1.62
C PHE A 40 8.87 8.23 3.07
N CYS A 41 9.46 7.05 3.29
CA CYS A 41 9.66 6.49 4.63
C CYS A 41 10.53 7.40 5.52
N LEU A 42 11.64 7.92 5.00
CA LEU A 42 12.51 8.86 5.72
C LEU A 42 11.80 10.16 6.09
N GLU A 43 10.95 10.67 5.20
CA GLU A 43 10.11 11.84 5.50
C GLU A 43 9.12 11.54 6.64
N MET A 44 8.51 10.34 6.68
CA MET A 44 7.63 9.93 7.78
C MET A 44 8.39 9.80 9.11
N VAL A 45 9.58 9.19 9.10
CA VAL A 45 10.43 9.03 10.29
C VAL A 45 10.83 10.39 10.88
N GLN A 46 11.01 11.40 10.04
CA GLN A 46 11.30 12.78 10.47
C GLN A 46 10.06 13.56 10.94
N GLY A 47 8.88 12.95 10.96
CA GLY A 47 7.62 13.61 11.36
C GLY A 47 6.93 14.37 10.23
N ALA A 48 7.27 14.06 8.98
CA ALA A 48 6.72 14.62 7.75
C ALA A 48 6.79 16.16 7.64
N PRO A 49 7.93 16.82 7.90
CA PRO A 49 8.03 18.28 7.89
C PRO A 49 7.52 18.95 6.59
N LEU A 50 7.69 18.29 5.44
CA LEU A 50 7.26 18.77 4.13
C LEU A 50 5.92 18.16 3.70
N LEU A 51 5.66 16.90 4.06
CA LEU A 51 4.48 16.17 3.58
C LEU A 51 3.26 16.23 4.51
N LYS A 52 3.38 16.72 5.74
CA LYS A 52 2.27 16.69 6.73
C LYS A 52 0.98 17.34 6.22
N LYS A 53 1.07 18.42 5.45
CA LYS A 53 -0.11 19.09 4.85
C LYS A 53 -0.78 18.22 3.80
N GLU A 54 -0.01 17.54 2.95
CA GLU A 54 -0.56 16.63 1.93
C GLU A 54 -1.17 15.38 2.56
N LEU A 55 -0.54 14.83 3.61
CA LEU A 55 -1.08 13.70 4.38
C LEU A 55 -2.46 14.04 4.95
N GLY A 56 -2.59 15.20 5.60
CA GLY A 56 -3.85 15.65 6.22
C GLY A 56 -4.89 16.20 5.23
N GLY A 57 -4.52 16.42 3.98
CA GLY A 57 -5.37 16.94 2.91
C GLY A 57 -5.72 15.86 1.90
N SER A 58 -5.07 15.93 0.73
CA SER A 58 -5.39 15.11 -0.45
C SER A 58 -5.33 13.60 -0.17
N LEU A 59 -4.34 13.14 0.61
CA LEU A 59 -4.22 11.72 0.94
C LEU A 59 -5.34 11.26 1.88
N LYS A 60 -5.68 12.06 2.90
CA LYS A 60 -6.75 11.74 3.85
C LYS A 60 -8.09 11.60 3.11
N THR A 61 -8.45 12.56 2.25
CA THR A 61 -9.68 12.49 1.44
C THR A 61 -9.71 11.21 0.59
N LEU A 62 -8.62 10.89 -0.09
CA LEU A 62 -8.57 9.67 -0.90
C LEU A 62 -8.75 8.41 -0.05
N VAL A 63 -8.12 8.35 1.13
CA VAL A 63 -8.24 7.20 2.04
C VAL A 63 -9.67 7.07 2.57
N GLU A 64 -10.34 8.19 2.88
CA GLU A 64 -11.75 8.20 3.27
C GLU A 64 -12.63 7.64 2.13
N ASP A 65 -12.46 8.13 0.89
CA ASP A 65 -13.20 7.64 -0.27
C ASP A 65 -13.03 6.13 -0.49
N LYS A 66 -11.81 5.61 -0.33
CA LYS A 66 -11.54 4.16 -0.50
C LYS A 66 -11.99 3.35 0.70
N SER A 67 -12.04 3.95 1.89
CA SER A 67 -12.64 3.32 3.05
C SER A 67 -14.13 3.07 2.82
N ASP A 68 -14.84 3.98 2.16
CA ASP A 68 -16.25 3.79 1.83
C ASP A 68 -16.48 2.68 0.81
N VAL A 69 -15.59 2.52 -0.18
CA VAL A 69 -15.59 1.36 -1.09
C VAL A 69 -15.48 0.05 -0.31
N ILE A 70 -14.52 -0.04 0.62
CA ILE A 70 -14.30 -1.24 1.45
C ILE A 70 -15.52 -1.49 2.37
N ARG A 71 -16.08 -0.45 3.00
CA ARG A 71 -17.32 -0.58 3.79
C ARG A 71 -18.49 -1.08 2.95
N GLY A 72 -18.57 -0.66 1.69
CA GLY A 72 -19.54 -1.17 0.71
C GLY A 72 -19.40 -2.67 0.48
N TRP A 73 -18.17 -3.17 0.34
CA TRP A 73 -17.89 -4.60 0.21
C TRP A 73 -18.20 -5.40 1.48
N ILE A 74 -17.89 -4.84 2.66
CA ILE A 74 -18.22 -5.45 3.96
C ILE A 74 -19.75 -5.55 4.12
N LYS A 75 -20.49 -4.49 3.79
CA LYS A 75 -21.96 -4.48 3.86
C LYS A 75 -22.61 -5.52 2.95
N GLN A 76 -21.96 -5.85 1.84
CA GLN A 76 -22.38 -6.90 0.92
C GLN A 76 -21.87 -8.29 1.32
N GLU A 77 -21.20 -8.42 2.46
CA GLU A 77 -20.61 -9.66 2.97
C GLU A 77 -19.61 -10.32 2.02
N LEU A 78 -19.02 -9.54 1.09
CA LEU A 78 -18.04 -10.02 0.12
C LEU A 78 -16.64 -10.19 0.74
N ILE A 79 -16.38 -9.51 1.86
CA ILE A 79 -15.17 -9.64 2.67
C ILE A 79 -15.53 -9.61 4.15
N ALA A 80 -14.64 -10.17 4.99
CA ALA A 80 -14.81 -10.17 6.43
C ALA A 80 -14.91 -8.74 7.01
N PRO A 81 -15.63 -8.55 8.13
CA PRO A 81 -15.71 -7.26 8.80
C PRO A 81 -14.32 -6.85 9.31
N ILE A 82 -13.77 -5.80 8.72
CA ILE A 82 -12.47 -5.22 9.08
C ILE A 82 -12.59 -3.69 9.05
N GLU A 83 -11.80 -3.01 9.89
CA GLU A 83 -11.70 -1.56 9.81
C GLU A 83 -10.89 -1.18 8.56
N PRO A 84 -11.45 -0.39 7.60
CA PRO A 84 -10.80 -0.11 6.33
C PRO A 84 -9.45 0.61 6.41
N LEU A 85 -9.25 1.55 7.34
CA LEU A 85 -7.97 2.24 7.53
C LEU A 85 -6.90 1.25 7.93
N HIS A 86 -7.21 0.33 8.84
CA HIS A 86 -6.26 -0.72 9.23
C HIS A 86 -5.90 -1.64 8.05
N LEU A 87 -6.88 -2.03 7.23
CA LEU A 87 -6.59 -2.80 6.02
C LEU A 87 -5.65 -2.04 5.08
N ILE A 88 -5.94 -0.76 4.81
CA ILE A 88 -5.11 0.09 3.95
C ILE A 88 -3.69 0.20 4.50
N PHE A 89 -3.52 0.46 5.80
CA PHE A 89 -2.21 0.55 6.44
C PHE A 89 -1.44 -0.77 6.40
N MET A 90 -2.12 -1.90 6.60
CA MET A 90 -1.49 -3.23 6.47
C MET A 90 -0.99 -3.48 5.06
N LEU A 91 -1.79 -3.15 4.04
CA LEU A 91 -1.39 -3.30 2.64
C LEU A 91 -0.16 -2.43 2.30
N TRP A 92 -0.13 -1.19 2.79
CA TRP A 92 1.03 -0.31 2.61
C TRP A 92 2.28 -0.85 3.31
N ALA A 93 2.16 -1.17 4.60
CA ALA A 93 3.28 -1.64 5.41
C ALA A 93 3.89 -2.92 4.83
N THR A 94 3.05 -3.91 4.49
CA THR A 94 3.52 -5.21 4.00
C THR A 94 4.17 -5.13 2.62
N THR A 95 3.68 -4.26 1.75
CA THR A 95 4.24 -4.13 0.39
C THR A 95 5.48 -3.25 0.32
N GLN A 96 5.55 -2.17 1.11
CA GLN A 96 6.71 -1.27 1.16
C GLN A 96 7.87 -1.83 1.97
N HIS A 97 7.61 -2.75 2.90
CA HIS A 97 8.63 -3.41 3.69
C HIS A 97 9.78 -3.94 2.80
N TYR A 98 9.44 -4.53 1.66
CA TYR A 98 10.40 -5.07 0.70
C TYR A 98 11.33 -4.01 0.06
N ALA A 99 10.94 -2.73 0.04
CA ALA A 99 11.80 -1.64 -0.43
C ALA A 99 12.54 -0.95 0.73
N ASP A 100 11.80 -0.62 1.79
CA ASP A 100 12.27 0.19 2.92
C ASP A 100 13.26 -0.60 3.79
N PHE A 101 12.99 -1.89 3.96
CA PHE A 101 13.79 -2.84 4.73
C PHE A 101 14.48 -3.87 3.82
N SER A 102 14.73 -3.51 2.55
CA SER A 102 15.39 -4.39 1.56
C SER A 102 16.66 -5.05 2.08
N VAL A 103 17.51 -4.32 2.81
CA VAL A 103 18.73 -4.86 3.44
C VAL A 103 18.41 -6.00 4.43
N GLN A 104 17.35 -5.85 5.23
CA GLN A 104 16.93 -6.90 6.17
C GLN A 104 16.35 -8.10 5.42
N VAL A 105 15.51 -7.86 4.41
CA VAL A 105 14.93 -8.92 3.59
C VAL A 105 16.03 -9.75 2.94
N GLU A 106 16.97 -9.11 2.24
CA GLU A 106 18.08 -9.76 1.55
C GLU A 106 19.01 -10.49 2.53
N ALA A 107 19.34 -9.88 3.68
CA ALA A 107 20.21 -10.51 4.67
C ALA A 107 19.61 -11.78 5.29
N ILE A 108 18.28 -11.86 5.42
CA ILE A 108 17.60 -13.01 6.03
C ILE A 108 17.26 -14.08 4.98
N SER A 109 16.76 -13.68 3.81
CA SER A 109 16.23 -14.60 2.79
C SER A 109 17.26 -14.96 1.71
N GLY A 110 18.31 -14.15 1.52
CA GLY A 110 19.21 -14.23 0.37
C GLY A 110 18.55 -13.85 -0.96
N LYS A 111 17.35 -13.26 -0.94
CA LYS A 111 16.53 -12.93 -2.12
C LYS A 111 15.95 -11.52 -2.02
N THR A 112 15.55 -10.98 -3.16
CA THR A 112 14.89 -9.68 -3.33
C THR A 112 13.67 -9.82 -4.24
N LEU A 113 12.87 -8.76 -4.37
CA LEU A 113 11.75 -8.75 -5.33
C LEU A 113 12.20 -8.86 -6.81
N ALA A 114 13.51 -8.79 -7.10
CA ALA A 114 14.03 -9.04 -8.45
C ALA A 114 14.09 -10.56 -8.78
N ASP A 115 14.05 -11.43 -7.77
CA ASP A 115 14.04 -12.87 -7.95
C ASP A 115 12.61 -13.36 -8.25
N GLU A 116 12.39 -13.94 -9.43
CA GLU A 116 11.05 -14.29 -9.92
C GLU A 116 10.29 -15.26 -9.00
N GLU A 117 10.97 -16.26 -8.42
CA GLU A 117 10.33 -17.21 -7.48
C GLU A 117 10.02 -16.59 -6.10
N PHE A 118 10.61 -15.44 -5.78
CA PHE A 118 10.38 -14.74 -4.52
C PHE A 118 9.29 -13.67 -4.62
N PHE A 119 9.01 -13.20 -5.85
CA PHE A 119 8.02 -12.18 -6.16
C PHE A 119 6.60 -12.76 -6.25
#